data_AF-A0A0S7YVY2-F1
#
_entry.id   AF-A0A0S7YVY2-F1
#
_cell.length_a   1.000
_cell.length_b   1.000
_cell.length_c   1.000
_cell.angle_alpha   90.00
_cell.angle_beta   90.00
_cell.angle_gamma   90.00
#
_symmetry.space_group_name_H-M   'P 1'
#
loop_
_entity.id
_entity.type
_entity.pdbx_description
1 polymer ?
#
loop_
_entity_poly.entity_id
_entity_poly.type
_entity_poly.pdbx_seq_one_letter_code
_entity_poly.pdbx_strand_id
1 'polypeptide(L)'
;MTAENKNRRTLGGLIALAILTTVGLVIFTMYGARYVSLHQFRSKPPLHLVPHERVVGPAGVFPGTLFSAYGYSFQPPWVGVASRIQTQSLSGLIFHTGQVFQVRNPAMVIDWRSELTRPGNTYVLDKLTAAFGNACCETNYAIVERILFASPAQLRFLQSAKQSMAIGILLTYKSAYVNEDTIEIFAFHSRRLKGFQLGNPARSKSVRLVVFPKEGSELWMDISSTSAGLRQEEVDRIIASIGRQSN
;
A
#
# COMPACT_ATOMS: atom_id res chain seq x y z
N MET A 1 -47.05 52.74 -1.53
CA MET A 1 -46.32 51.49 -1.87
C MET A 1 -47.30 50.34 -1.72
N THR A 2 -47.79 49.79 -2.83
CA THR A 2 -48.96 48.90 -2.88
C THR A 2 -48.65 47.52 -2.29
N ALA A 3 -49.65 46.89 -1.66
CA ALA A 3 -49.55 45.55 -1.05
C ALA A 3 -48.98 44.48 -2.03
N GLU A 4 -49.22 44.68 -3.33
CA GLU A 4 -48.68 43.86 -4.41
C GLU A 4 -47.14 43.85 -4.46
N ASN A 5 -46.49 45.00 -4.21
CA ASN A 5 -45.04 45.11 -4.24
C ASN A 5 -44.38 44.45 -3.01
N LYS A 6 -45.11 44.37 -1.89
CA LYS A 6 -44.70 43.63 -0.68
C LYS A 6 -44.75 42.11 -0.93
N ASN A 7 -45.80 41.62 -1.58
CA ASN A 7 -45.97 40.19 -1.89
C ASN A 7 -44.96 39.66 -2.91
N ARG A 8 -44.56 40.48 -3.91
CA ARG A 8 -43.52 40.09 -4.87
C ARG A 8 -42.14 39.94 -4.22
N ARG A 9 -41.82 40.81 -3.26
CA ARG A 9 -40.54 40.77 -2.52
C ARG A 9 -40.47 39.57 -1.58
N THR A 10 -41.55 39.24 -0.87
CA THR A 10 -41.59 38.06 0.01
C THR A 10 -41.52 36.76 -0.79
N LEU A 11 -42.24 36.66 -1.91
CA LEU A 11 -42.18 35.50 -2.79
C LEU A 11 -40.78 35.30 -3.40
N GLY A 12 -40.15 36.36 -3.88
CA GLY A 12 -38.78 36.31 -4.39
C GLY A 12 -37.76 35.85 -3.34
N GLY A 13 -37.91 36.32 -2.09
CA GLY A 13 -37.07 35.88 -0.97
C GLY A 13 -37.23 34.40 -0.64
N LEU A 14 -38.47 33.88 -0.65
CA LEU A 14 -38.75 32.46 -0.40
C LEU A 14 -38.19 31.56 -1.50
N ILE A 15 -38.30 31.97 -2.76
CA ILE A 15 -37.73 31.23 -3.91
C ILE A 15 -36.21 31.19 -3.81
N ALA A 16 -35.55 32.32 -3.51
CA ALA A 16 -34.10 32.37 -3.35
C ALA A 16 -33.60 31.47 -2.21
N LEU A 17 -34.32 31.46 -1.07
CA LEU A 17 -33.99 30.59 0.06
C LEU A 17 -34.15 29.11 -0.28
N ALA A 18 -35.22 28.74 -1.00
CA ALA A 18 -35.45 27.37 -1.46
C ALA A 18 -34.35 26.89 -2.42
N ILE A 19 -33.87 27.75 -3.31
CA ILE A 19 -32.76 27.46 -4.21
C ILE A 19 -31.47 27.26 -3.40
N LEU A 20 -31.13 28.19 -2.49
CA LEU A 20 -29.91 28.11 -1.69
C LEU A 20 -29.88 26.87 -0.80
N THR A 21 -31.00 26.52 -0.17
CA THR A 21 -31.11 25.31 0.66
C THR A 21 -31.01 24.04 -0.17
N THR A 22 -31.66 23.99 -1.34
CA THR A 22 -31.56 22.85 -2.26
C THR A 22 -30.13 22.67 -2.78
N VAL A 23 -29.49 23.76 -3.23
CA VAL A 23 -28.09 23.75 -3.65
C VAL A 23 -27.18 23.33 -2.50
N GLY A 24 -27.41 23.86 -1.29
CA GLY A 24 -26.67 23.48 -0.08
C GLY A 24 -26.81 22.00 0.26
N LEU A 25 -28.01 21.43 0.15
CA LEU A 25 -28.27 20.00 0.41
C LEU A 25 -27.62 19.11 -0.65
N VAL A 26 -27.69 19.50 -1.93
CA VAL A 26 -27.02 18.79 -3.03
C VAL A 26 -25.50 18.83 -2.83
N ILE A 27 -24.94 19.98 -2.45
CA ILE A 27 -23.51 20.10 -2.12
C ILE A 27 -23.17 19.22 -0.90
N PHE A 28 -23.97 19.27 0.17
CA PHE A 28 -23.70 18.48 1.37
C PHE A 28 -23.77 16.97 1.11
N THR A 29 -24.74 16.50 0.33
CA THR A 29 -24.85 15.07 -0.02
C THR A 29 -23.75 14.62 -0.98
N MET A 30 -23.37 15.45 -1.97
CA MET A 30 -22.29 15.13 -2.91
C MET A 30 -20.89 15.21 -2.29
N TYR A 31 -20.66 16.15 -1.38
CA TYR A 31 -19.33 16.45 -0.84
C TYR A 31 -19.15 16.05 0.62
N GLY A 32 -20.22 15.82 1.38
CA GLY A 32 -20.16 15.43 2.79
C GLY A 32 -19.51 14.05 2.98
N ALA A 33 -19.92 13.05 2.21
CA ALA A 33 -19.27 11.74 2.22
C ALA A 33 -17.78 11.83 1.84
N ARG A 34 -17.46 12.65 0.83
CA ARG A 34 -16.06 12.92 0.42
C ARG A 34 -15.27 13.58 1.53
N TYR A 35 -15.87 14.55 2.22
CA TYR A 35 -15.25 15.28 3.32
C TYR A 35 -14.96 14.34 4.50
N VAL A 36 -15.91 13.48 4.87
CA VAL A 36 -15.72 12.47 5.93
C VAL A 36 -14.62 11.49 5.56
N SER A 37 -14.63 10.92 4.35
CA SER A 37 -13.56 10.01 3.89
C SER A 37 -12.20 10.72 3.83
N LEU A 38 -12.15 11.96 3.34
CA LEU A 38 -10.96 12.80 3.36
C LEU A 38 -10.42 12.97 4.77
N HIS A 39 -11.29 13.30 5.73
CA HIS A 39 -10.91 13.50 7.11
C HIS A 39 -10.38 12.19 7.73
N GLN A 40 -11.04 11.07 7.48
CA GLN A 40 -10.62 9.74 7.94
C GLN A 40 -9.26 9.31 7.36
N PHE A 41 -8.98 9.60 6.09
CA PHE A 41 -7.68 9.26 5.52
C PHE A 41 -6.58 10.22 5.99
N ARG A 42 -6.90 11.51 6.17
CA ARG A 42 -5.94 12.52 6.61
C ARG A 42 -5.50 12.32 8.06
N SER A 43 -6.36 11.76 8.91
CA SER A 43 -6.03 11.49 10.32
C SER A 43 -5.10 10.29 10.53
N LYS A 44 -4.76 9.52 9.48
CA LYS A 44 -3.88 8.35 9.56
C LYS A 44 -2.49 8.68 8.98
N PRO A 45 -1.46 8.96 9.80
CA PRO A 45 -0.13 9.34 9.32
C PRO A 45 0.49 8.37 8.28
N PRO A 46 0.40 7.03 8.43
CA PRO A 46 1.01 6.10 7.47
C PRO A 46 0.46 6.19 6.05
N LEU A 47 -0.78 6.66 5.88
CA LEU A 47 -1.39 6.80 4.54
C LEU A 47 -0.74 7.93 3.73
N HIS A 48 -0.11 8.90 4.38
CA HIS A 48 0.57 10.01 3.70
C HIS A 48 1.93 9.62 3.14
N LEU A 49 2.52 8.50 3.60
CA LEU A 49 3.85 8.06 3.20
C LEU A 49 3.87 7.62 1.74
N VAL A 50 4.66 8.25 0.90
CA VAL A 50 4.87 7.80 -0.49
C VAL A 50 6.24 7.12 -0.61
N PRO A 51 6.37 6.09 -1.46
CA PRO A 51 7.66 5.48 -1.72
C PRO A 51 8.65 6.51 -2.26
N HIS A 52 9.90 6.43 -1.79
CA HIS A 52 11.02 7.11 -2.40
C HIS A 52 12.05 6.09 -2.89
N GLU A 53 12.73 6.39 -3.98
CA GLU A 53 13.69 5.46 -4.59
C GLU A 53 14.87 5.20 -3.66
N ARG A 54 15.28 3.93 -3.59
CA ARG A 54 16.56 3.53 -3.01
C ARG A 54 17.27 2.51 -3.88
N VAL A 55 18.59 2.59 -3.86
CA VAL A 55 19.45 1.56 -4.45
C VAL A 55 19.64 0.45 -3.41
N VAL A 56 19.50 -0.81 -3.83
CA VAL A 56 19.88 -1.95 -2.99
C VAL A 56 21.40 -1.98 -2.91
N GLY A 57 21.94 -1.88 -1.70
CA GLY A 57 23.37 -1.89 -1.47
C GLY A 57 24.03 -3.21 -1.90
N PRO A 58 25.37 -3.25 -2.00
CA PRO A 58 26.08 -4.49 -2.25
C PRO A 58 25.74 -5.51 -1.16
N ALA A 59 25.58 -6.77 -1.56
CA ALA A 59 25.37 -7.86 -0.61
C ALA A 59 26.62 -7.98 0.27
N GLY A 60 26.55 -7.47 1.50
CA GLY A 60 27.64 -7.61 2.46
C GLY A 60 28.01 -9.08 2.68
N VAL A 61 29.22 -9.31 3.17
CA VAL A 61 29.69 -10.64 3.56
C VAL A 61 29.19 -10.91 4.97
N PHE A 62 28.08 -11.62 5.07
CA PHE A 62 27.51 -12.03 6.35
C PHE A 62 27.55 -13.56 6.48
N PRO A 63 27.82 -14.10 7.68
CA PRO A 63 27.51 -15.49 7.95
C PRO A 63 25.98 -15.62 7.82
N GLY A 64 25.50 -16.58 7.03
CA GLY A 64 24.08 -16.63 6.70
C GLY A 64 23.51 -18.03 6.74
N THR A 65 22.26 -18.15 7.17
CA THR A 65 21.53 -19.41 7.21
C THR A 65 20.77 -19.59 5.91
N LEU A 66 21.00 -20.69 5.19
CA LEU A 66 20.17 -21.01 4.03
C LEU A 66 18.77 -21.40 4.49
N PHE A 67 17.77 -20.68 3.99
CA PHE A 67 16.37 -20.92 4.26
C PHE A 67 15.63 -21.08 2.94
N SER A 68 14.64 -21.97 2.91
CA SER A 68 13.83 -22.17 1.72
C SER A 68 12.38 -22.35 2.10
N ALA A 69 11.51 -21.65 1.37
CA ALA A 69 10.07 -21.68 1.57
C ALA A 69 9.37 -21.37 0.24
N TYR A 70 8.28 -22.11 -0.03
CA TYR A 70 7.39 -21.85 -1.17
C TYR A 70 8.10 -21.79 -2.54
N GLY A 71 9.14 -22.59 -2.75
CA GLY A 71 9.92 -22.64 -4.00
C GLY A 71 10.97 -21.53 -4.15
N TYR A 72 11.19 -20.73 -3.11
CA TYR A 72 12.23 -19.70 -3.06
C TYR A 72 13.29 -20.03 -2.00
N SER A 73 14.52 -19.62 -2.28
CA SER A 73 15.64 -19.67 -1.35
C SER A 73 16.04 -18.27 -0.91
N PHE A 74 16.43 -18.17 0.35
CA PHE A 74 16.82 -16.95 1.04
C PHE A 74 18.05 -17.24 1.89
N GLN A 75 18.86 -16.21 2.13
CA GLN A 75 20.00 -16.31 3.03
C GLN A 75 20.02 -15.12 4.01
N PRO A 76 19.18 -15.14 5.05
CA PRO A 76 19.27 -14.17 6.14
C PRO A 76 20.69 -14.13 6.73
N PRO A 77 21.21 -12.94 7.06
CA PRO A 77 22.61 -12.71 7.48
C PRO A 77 22.88 -13.10 8.95
N TRP A 78 22.08 -14.00 9.50
CA TRP A 78 22.16 -14.44 10.88
C TRP A 78 22.37 -15.95 10.95
N VAL A 79 23.00 -16.39 12.03
CA VAL A 79 23.28 -17.78 12.36
C VAL A 79 22.67 -18.14 13.70
N GLY A 80 22.58 -19.44 14.01
CA GLY A 80 22.01 -19.91 15.27
C GLY A 80 20.49 -19.79 15.29
N VAL A 81 19.82 -20.62 14.49
CA VAL A 81 18.35 -20.73 14.49
C VAL A 81 17.89 -21.30 15.83
N ALA A 82 17.12 -20.52 16.57
CA ALA A 82 16.50 -20.93 17.83
C ALA A 82 15.22 -21.77 17.58
N SER A 83 14.41 -21.35 16.61
CA SER A 83 13.20 -22.08 16.23
C SER A 83 12.77 -21.78 14.80
N ARG A 84 11.90 -22.64 14.27
CA ARG A 84 11.27 -22.46 12.96
C ARG A 84 9.79 -22.16 13.12
N ILE A 85 9.30 -21.25 12.28
CA ILE A 85 7.88 -20.94 12.15
C ILE A 85 7.42 -21.67 10.89
N GLN A 86 6.40 -22.51 11.01
CA GLN A 86 5.79 -23.18 9.86
C GLN A 86 4.29 -23.29 10.07
N THR A 87 3.53 -22.57 9.26
CA THR A 87 2.08 -22.63 9.18
C THR A 87 1.66 -22.73 7.71
N GLN A 88 0.35 -22.85 7.45
CA GLN A 88 -0.17 -22.82 6.09
C GLN A 88 0.10 -21.48 5.38
N SER A 89 0.09 -20.37 6.13
CA SER A 89 0.20 -19.01 5.60
C SER A 89 1.57 -18.38 5.75
N LEU A 90 2.47 -18.97 6.54
CA LEU A 90 3.74 -18.37 6.93
C LEU A 90 4.82 -19.43 7.14
N SER A 91 6.04 -19.15 6.71
CA SER A 91 7.23 -19.91 7.05
C SER A 91 8.35 -18.96 7.46
N GLY A 92 9.19 -19.33 8.42
CA GLY A 92 10.21 -18.43 8.91
C GLY A 92 11.17 -19.02 9.93
N LEU A 93 12.11 -18.20 10.36
CA LEU A 93 13.17 -18.51 11.32
C LEU A 93 13.17 -17.47 12.44
N ILE A 94 13.38 -17.95 13.66
CA ILE A 94 13.72 -17.12 14.82
C ILE A 94 15.15 -17.46 15.20
N PHE A 95 16.00 -16.44 15.37
CA PHE A 95 17.41 -16.59 15.70
C PHE A 95 17.65 -16.33 17.19
N HIS A 96 18.65 -16.98 17.79
CA HIS A 96 19.02 -16.75 19.21
C HIS A 96 19.40 -15.31 19.50
N THR A 97 19.90 -14.61 18.49
CA THR A 97 20.25 -13.19 18.55
C THR A 97 19.03 -12.27 18.55
N GLY A 98 17.80 -12.79 18.41
CA GLY A 98 16.54 -12.05 18.53
C GLY A 98 15.94 -11.57 17.20
N GLN A 99 16.62 -11.81 16.07
CA GLN A 99 16.06 -11.53 14.75
C GLN A 99 15.04 -12.59 14.35
N VAL A 100 14.06 -12.14 13.59
CA VAL A 100 12.99 -12.97 13.04
C VAL A 100 12.90 -12.68 11.54
N PHE A 101 12.90 -13.74 10.75
CA PHE A 101 12.68 -13.70 9.31
C PHE A 101 11.46 -14.54 8.96
N GLN A 102 10.47 -13.94 8.31
CA GLN A 102 9.22 -14.60 7.94
C GLN A 102 8.90 -14.33 6.47
N VAL A 103 8.36 -15.34 5.79
CA VAL A 103 7.89 -15.30 4.41
C VAL A 103 6.46 -15.80 4.39
N ARG A 104 5.54 -15.04 3.80
CA ARG A 104 4.15 -15.47 3.64
C ARG A 104 4.04 -16.44 2.47
N ASN A 105 3.09 -17.37 2.56
CA ASN A 105 2.75 -18.25 1.45
C ASN A 105 2.25 -17.42 0.25
N PRO A 106 2.95 -17.41 -0.89
CA PRO A 106 2.58 -16.61 -2.06
C PRO A 106 1.19 -16.97 -2.61
N ALA A 107 0.72 -18.21 -2.41
CA ALA A 107 -0.62 -18.64 -2.82
C ALA A 107 -1.74 -18.00 -1.98
N MET A 108 -1.42 -17.42 -0.82
CA MET A 108 -2.36 -16.71 0.05
C MET A 108 -2.21 -15.19 -0.01
N VAL A 109 -1.21 -14.68 -0.74
CA VAL A 109 -1.07 -13.25 -1.00
C VAL A 109 -2.03 -12.86 -2.12
N ILE A 110 -2.75 -11.76 -1.94
CA ILE A 110 -3.68 -11.24 -2.95
C ILE A 110 -2.87 -10.79 -4.16
N ASP A 111 -3.04 -11.49 -5.28
CA ASP A 111 -2.65 -10.96 -6.58
C ASP A 111 -3.74 -10.00 -7.06
N TRP A 112 -3.50 -8.70 -6.92
CA TRP A 112 -4.47 -7.67 -7.29
C TRP A 112 -4.83 -7.74 -8.76
N ARG A 113 -3.90 -8.13 -9.63
CA ARG A 113 -4.19 -8.22 -11.07
C ARG A 113 -5.21 -9.31 -11.34
N SER A 114 -5.05 -10.46 -10.68
CA SER A 114 -6.00 -11.57 -10.77
C SER A 114 -7.33 -11.22 -10.11
N GLU A 115 -7.31 -10.63 -8.92
CA GLU A 115 -8.54 -10.28 -8.19
C GLU A 115 -9.38 -9.22 -8.92
N LEU A 116 -8.74 -8.19 -9.48
CA LEU A 116 -9.43 -7.11 -10.20
C LEU A 116 -9.96 -7.52 -11.59
N THR A 117 -9.49 -8.65 -12.14
CA THR A 117 -10.01 -9.18 -13.41
C THR A 117 -10.90 -10.39 -13.24
N ARG A 118 -11.17 -10.81 -12.00
CA ARG A 118 -12.08 -11.90 -11.74
C ARG A 118 -13.48 -11.54 -12.28
N PRO A 119 -14.15 -12.47 -13.00
CA PRO A 119 -15.52 -12.25 -13.45
C PRO A 119 -16.42 -11.81 -12.28
N GLY A 120 -17.17 -10.72 -12.48
CA GLY A 120 -18.02 -10.12 -11.45
C GLY A 120 -17.33 -9.12 -10.50
N ASN A 121 -16.01 -8.89 -10.62
CA ASN A 121 -15.26 -7.91 -9.81
C ASN A 121 -14.53 -6.84 -10.66
N THR A 122 -15.06 -6.52 -11.85
CA THR A 122 -14.41 -5.52 -12.75
C THR A 122 -14.66 -4.08 -12.31
N TYR A 123 -15.60 -3.84 -11.40
CA TYR A 123 -15.98 -2.48 -10.98
C TYR A 123 -14.78 -1.63 -10.57
N VAL A 124 -13.90 -2.19 -9.74
CA VAL A 124 -12.71 -1.48 -9.26
C VAL A 124 -11.73 -1.24 -10.41
N LEU A 125 -11.49 -2.25 -11.24
CA LEU A 125 -10.64 -2.13 -12.42
C LEU A 125 -11.13 -1.00 -13.34
N ASP A 126 -12.43 -0.96 -13.63
CA ASP A 126 -13.05 0.06 -14.49
C ASP A 126 -12.88 1.48 -13.90
N LYS A 127 -12.94 1.64 -12.59
CA LYS A 127 -12.67 2.94 -11.94
C LYS A 127 -11.22 3.35 -12.05
N LEU A 128 -10.29 2.41 -11.85
CA LEU A 128 -8.85 2.68 -11.93
C LEU A 128 -8.44 3.01 -13.37
N THR A 129 -8.87 2.21 -14.35
CA THR A 129 -8.56 2.44 -15.77
C THR A 129 -9.19 3.73 -16.29
N ALA A 130 -10.43 4.06 -15.88
CA ALA A 130 -11.05 5.32 -16.25
C ALA A 130 -10.35 6.56 -15.65
N ALA A 131 -9.66 6.42 -14.52
CA ALA A 131 -8.95 7.52 -13.87
C ALA A 131 -7.48 7.64 -14.32
N PHE A 132 -6.81 6.53 -14.61
CA PHE A 132 -5.36 6.47 -14.80
C PHE A 132 -4.90 5.81 -16.11
N GLY A 133 -5.82 5.32 -16.94
CA GLY A 133 -5.55 4.59 -18.18
C GLY A 133 -5.23 3.10 -17.96
N ASN A 134 -5.18 2.32 -19.04
CA ASN A 134 -5.03 0.86 -18.95
C ASN A 134 -3.70 0.41 -18.34
N ALA A 135 -2.62 1.17 -18.58
CA ALA A 135 -1.27 0.86 -18.09
C ALA A 135 -1.19 0.76 -16.56
N CYS A 136 -2.11 1.40 -15.81
CA CYS A 136 -2.08 1.39 -14.35
C CYS A 136 -2.39 0.01 -13.74
N CYS A 137 -2.98 -0.90 -14.52
CA CYS A 137 -3.43 -2.21 -14.06
C CYS A 137 -2.90 -3.37 -14.92
N GLU A 138 -1.82 -3.17 -15.68
CA GLU A 138 -1.26 -4.22 -16.53
C GLU A 138 -0.63 -5.36 -15.74
N THR A 139 0.07 -5.03 -14.64
CA THR A 139 0.78 -5.98 -13.80
C THR A 139 0.41 -5.80 -12.34
N ASN A 140 0.56 -6.86 -11.54
CA ASN A 140 0.34 -6.78 -10.09
C ASN A 140 1.26 -5.71 -9.45
N TYR A 141 2.52 -5.62 -9.89
CA TYR A 141 3.42 -4.55 -9.47
C TYR A 141 2.86 -3.15 -9.77
N ALA A 142 2.34 -2.89 -10.97
CA ALA A 142 1.81 -1.57 -11.33
C ALA A 142 0.63 -1.17 -10.44
N ILE A 143 -0.21 -2.14 -10.05
CA ILE A 143 -1.33 -1.91 -9.12
C ILE A 143 -0.81 -1.59 -7.72
N VAL A 144 0.12 -2.41 -7.19
CA VAL A 144 0.69 -2.20 -5.85
C VAL A 144 1.48 -0.90 -5.77
N GLU A 145 2.22 -0.55 -6.82
CA GLU A 145 2.89 0.74 -6.94
C GLU A 145 1.88 1.88 -6.82
N ARG A 146 0.78 1.85 -7.58
CA ARG A 146 -0.28 2.87 -7.48
C ARG A 146 -0.91 2.92 -6.09
N ILE A 147 -1.12 1.79 -5.45
CA ILE A 147 -1.63 1.71 -4.07
C ILE A 147 -0.67 2.42 -3.12
N LEU A 148 0.63 2.11 -3.17
CA LEU A 148 1.61 2.66 -2.23
C LEU A 148 1.90 4.14 -2.49
N PHE A 149 1.91 4.59 -3.76
CA PHE A 149 2.06 5.99 -4.14
C PHE A 149 0.78 6.83 -3.91
N ALA A 150 -0.35 6.22 -3.57
CA ALA A 150 -1.56 6.97 -3.25
C ALA A 150 -1.39 7.74 -1.94
N SER A 151 -1.81 9.01 -1.89
CA SER A 151 -1.72 9.83 -0.67
C SER A 151 -2.96 10.72 -0.52
N PRO A 152 -3.41 11.01 0.72
CA PRO A 152 -4.50 11.96 0.96
C PRO A 152 -4.24 13.35 0.34
N ALA A 153 -2.97 13.71 0.12
CA ALA A 153 -2.57 14.95 -0.56
C ALA A 153 -3.02 15.00 -2.04
N GLN A 154 -3.25 13.84 -2.67
CA GLN A 154 -3.74 13.77 -4.05
C GLN A 154 -5.23 14.06 -4.14
N LEU A 155 -5.99 13.96 -3.03
CA LEU A 155 -7.41 14.29 -3.03
C LEU A 155 -7.61 15.82 -2.99
N ARG A 156 -7.85 16.42 -4.16
CA ARG A 156 -8.10 17.86 -4.32
C ARG A 156 -9.59 18.17 -4.39
N PHE A 157 -9.98 19.36 -3.92
CA PHE A 157 -11.39 19.80 -3.96
C PHE A 157 -11.95 19.92 -5.38
N LEU A 158 -11.14 20.43 -6.32
CA LEU A 158 -11.53 20.66 -7.72
C LEU A 158 -11.22 19.48 -8.66
N GLN A 159 -10.95 18.29 -8.14
CA GLN A 159 -10.67 17.12 -8.97
C GLN A 159 -11.97 16.44 -9.46
N SER A 160 -11.88 15.68 -10.55
CA SER A 160 -13.04 14.94 -11.04
C SER A 160 -13.55 13.91 -10.02
N ALA A 161 -14.86 13.63 -10.05
CA ALA A 161 -15.46 12.60 -9.21
C ALA A 161 -14.81 11.23 -9.40
N LYS A 162 -14.47 10.89 -10.66
CA LYS A 162 -13.82 9.62 -11.03
C LYS A 162 -12.44 9.49 -10.41
N GLN A 163 -11.61 10.53 -10.49
CA GLN A 163 -10.28 10.53 -9.86
C GLN A 163 -10.37 10.49 -8.34
N SER A 164 -11.28 11.27 -7.73
CA SER A 164 -11.50 11.25 -6.27
C SER A 164 -11.80 9.83 -5.79
N MET A 165 -12.69 9.14 -6.51
CA MET A 165 -13.09 7.79 -6.19
C MET A 165 -11.94 6.80 -6.35
N ALA A 166 -11.20 6.87 -7.46
CA ALA A 166 -10.06 6.00 -7.71
C ALA A 166 -8.97 6.15 -6.64
N ILE A 167 -8.63 7.39 -6.25
CA ILE A 167 -7.67 7.64 -5.16
C ILE A 167 -8.21 7.12 -3.83
N GLY A 168 -9.50 7.31 -3.53
CA GLY A 168 -10.13 6.77 -2.32
C GLY A 168 -10.04 5.23 -2.23
N ILE A 169 -10.23 4.54 -3.35
CA ILE A 169 -10.03 3.08 -3.44
C ILE A 169 -8.57 2.72 -3.16
N LEU A 170 -7.62 3.40 -3.81
CA LEU A 170 -6.18 3.13 -3.59
C LEU A 170 -5.76 3.37 -2.14
N LEU A 171 -6.26 4.43 -1.49
CA LEU A 171 -6.01 4.71 -0.07
C LEU A 171 -6.61 3.65 0.86
N THR A 172 -7.78 3.12 0.49
CA THR A 172 -8.40 2.00 1.21
C THR A 172 -7.50 0.78 1.15
N TYR A 173 -7.01 0.39 -0.03
CA TYR A 173 -6.10 -0.73 -0.16
C TYR A 173 -4.73 -0.48 0.48
N LYS A 174 -4.23 0.75 0.42
CA LYS A 174 -2.97 1.12 1.07
C LYS A 174 -3.00 0.84 2.57
N SER A 175 -4.15 1.03 3.22
CA SER A 175 -4.32 0.74 4.65
C SER A 175 -4.11 -0.74 5.01
N ALA A 176 -4.16 -1.67 4.04
CA ALA A 176 -3.82 -3.07 4.24
C ALA A 176 -2.31 -3.35 4.16
N TYR A 177 -1.54 -2.44 3.55
CA TYR A 177 -0.08 -2.55 3.41
C TYR A 177 0.67 -1.89 4.57
N VAL A 178 0.25 -0.66 4.91
CA VAL A 178 0.90 0.14 5.96
C VAL A 178 0.21 -0.07 7.30
N ASN A 179 1.01 -0.17 8.37
CA ASN A 179 0.53 -0.17 9.75
C ASN A 179 0.92 1.13 10.47
N GLU A 180 0.48 1.30 11.70
CA GLU A 180 0.78 2.50 12.51
C GLU A 180 2.28 2.71 12.74
N ASP A 181 3.06 1.62 12.77
CA ASP A 181 4.51 1.65 12.94
C ASP A 181 5.28 1.91 11.63
N THR A 182 4.59 1.97 10.48
CA THR A 182 5.23 2.24 9.20
C THR A 182 5.57 3.72 9.16
N ILE A 183 6.87 4.02 9.19
CA ILE A 183 7.40 5.39 9.21
C ILE A 183 7.91 5.87 7.84
N GLU A 184 8.36 4.95 6.99
CA GLU A 184 8.97 5.23 5.69
C GLU A 184 8.64 4.10 4.72
N ILE A 185 8.59 4.41 3.42
CA ILE A 185 8.44 3.43 2.36
C ILE A 185 9.51 3.71 1.31
N PHE A 186 10.24 2.69 0.91
CA PHE A 186 11.24 2.78 -0.15
C PHE A 186 10.81 1.92 -1.33
N ALA A 187 10.92 2.44 -2.54
CA ALA A 187 10.90 1.65 -3.76
C ALA A 187 12.33 1.20 -4.08
N PHE A 188 12.49 -0.03 -4.59
CA PHE A 188 13.80 -0.49 -5.04
C PHE A 188 13.68 -1.33 -6.30
N HIS A 189 14.75 -1.26 -7.10
CA HIS A 189 14.87 -1.95 -8.37
C HIS A 189 16.22 -2.63 -8.48
N SER A 190 16.21 -3.85 -9.03
CA SER A 190 17.41 -4.61 -9.36
C SER A 190 17.23 -5.28 -10.72
N ARG A 191 18.28 -5.95 -11.22
CA ARG A 191 18.19 -6.69 -12.49
C ARG A 191 17.19 -7.86 -12.46
N ARG A 192 16.91 -8.43 -11.29
CA ARG A 192 16.11 -9.67 -11.14
C ARG A 192 14.74 -9.46 -10.52
N LEU A 193 14.59 -8.39 -9.76
CA LEU A 193 13.41 -8.12 -8.96
C LEU A 193 13.24 -6.61 -8.72
N LYS A 194 12.01 -6.22 -8.42
CA LYS A 194 11.62 -4.88 -7.98
C LYS A 194 10.68 -5.02 -6.79
N GLY A 195 10.54 -3.99 -5.98
CA GLY A 195 9.69 -4.09 -4.81
C GLY A 195 9.70 -2.87 -3.92
N PHE A 196 9.13 -3.06 -2.74
CA PHE A 196 8.97 -2.02 -1.73
C PHE A 196 9.46 -2.51 -0.38
N GLN A 197 10.09 -1.61 0.36
CA GLN A 197 10.45 -1.77 1.75
C GLN A 197 9.56 -0.84 2.58
N LEU A 198 8.74 -1.39 3.47
CA LEU A 198 7.92 -0.64 4.41
C LEU A 198 8.61 -0.69 5.77
N GLY A 199 9.03 0.48 6.25
CA GLY A 199 9.86 0.64 7.44
C GLY A 199 11.31 0.98 7.11
N ASN A 200 12.00 1.55 8.10
CA ASN A 200 13.41 1.90 8.01
C ASN A 200 14.14 1.19 9.16
N PRO A 201 15.04 0.23 8.89
CA PRO A 201 15.70 -0.55 9.93
C PRO A 201 16.51 0.31 10.93
N ALA A 202 16.96 1.51 10.54
CA ALA A 202 17.63 2.45 11.44
C ALA A 202 16.69 3.12 12.46
N ARG A 203 15.37 3.07 12.23
CA ARG A 203 14.36 3.80 12.99
C ARG A 203 13.19 2.93 13.47
N SER A 204 13.03 1.72 12.92
CA SER A 204 11.99 0.75 13.27
C SER A 204 12.60 -0.63 13.56
N LYS A 205 11.99 -1.36 14.49
CA LYS A 205 12.39 -2.74 14.84
C LYS A 205 11.93 -3.78 13.83
N SER A 206 11.11 -3.37 12.86
CA SER A 206 10.56 -4.24 11.84
C SER A 206 10.55 -3.53 10.49
N VAL A 207 10.68 -4.36 9.46
CA VAL A 207 10.62 -3.97 8.06
C VAL A 207 9.83 -5.04 7.33
N ARG A 208 8.90 -4.63 6.46
CA ARG A 208 8.23 -5.53 5.51
C ARG A 208 8.79 -5.30 4.11
N LEU A 209 9.09 -6.39 3.42
CA LEU A 209 9.43 -6.37 2.01
C LEU A 209 8.25 -6.92 1.20
N VAL A 210 7.86 -6.18 0.17
CA VAL A 210 6.93 -6.62 -0.86
C VAL A 210 7.69 -6.70 -2.18
N VAL A 211 7.98 -7.91 -2.63
CA VAL A 211 8.92 -8.16 -3.73
C VAL A 211 8.21 -8.80 -4.91
N PHE A 212 8.54 -8.34 -6.10
CA PHE A 212 8.06 -8.82 -7.38
C PHE A 212 9.26 -9.34 -8.17
N PRO A 213 9.58 -10.64 -8.05
CA PRO A 213 10.53 -11.30 -8.94
C PRO A 213 10.13 -11.10 -10.41
N LYS A 214 11.10 -11.01 -11.32
CA LYS A 214 10.81 -10.96 -12.77
C LYS A 214 10.00 -12.18 -13.23
N GLU A 215 10.26 -13.32 -12.60
CA GLU A 215 9.58 -14.58 -12.83
C GLU A 215 9.06 -15.11 -11.49
N GLY A 216 7.74 -15.17 -11.33
CA GLY A 216 7.11 -15.72 -10.13
C GLY A 216 6.02 -14.81 -9.55
N SER A 217 5.52 -15.23 -8.39
CA SER A 217 4.49 -14.54 -7.63
C SER A 217 5.09 -13.47 -6.70
N GLU A 218 4.24 -12.52 -6.29
CA GLU A 218 4.57 -11.54 -5.24
C GLU A 218 4.98 -12.24 -3.94
N LEU A 219 6.06 -11.73 -3.32
CA LEU A 219 6.59 -12.24 -2.05
C LEU A 219 6.44 -11.19 -0.97
N TRP A 220 5.84 -11.59 0.16
CA TRP A 220 5.78 -10.78 1.37
C TRP A 220 6.71 -11.36 2.41
N MET A 221 7.64 -10.55 2.87
CA MET A 221 8.58 -10.93 3.92
C MET A 221 8.52 -9.94 5.06
N ASP A 222 8.43 -10.45 6.28
CA ASP A 222 8.48 -9.65 7.50
C ASP A 222 9.83 -9.93 8.18
N ILE A 223 10.60 -8.86 8.43
CA ILE A 223 11.91 -8.90 9.07
C ILE A 223 11.81 -8.08 10.35
N SER A 224 12.17 -8.65 11.50
CA SER A 224 12.15 -7.92 12.76
C SER A 224 13.27 -8.32 13.71
N SER A 225 13.50 -7.51 14.73
CA SER A 225 14.51 -7.74 15.77
C SER A 225 13.99 -7.29 17.13
N THR A 226 14.11 -8.16 18.14
CA THR A 226 13.65 -7.86 19.51
C THR A 226 14.72 -7.20 20.37
N SER A 227 16.00 -7.33 20.03
CA SER A 227 17.15 -7.03 20.91
C SER A 227 18.18 -6.09 20.28
N ALA A 228 18.73 -6.43 19.11
CA ALA A 228 19.96 -5.84 18.57
C ALA A 228 19.74 -4.71 17.53
N GLY A 229 18.48 -4.30 17.31
CA GLY A 229 18.12 -3.49 16.15
C GLY A 229 18.25 -4.28 14.84
N LEU A 230 17.91 -3.64 13.72
CA LEU A 230 18.03 -4.20 12.37
C LEU A 230 18.90 -3.26 11.55
N ARG A 231 19.80 -3.77 10.70
CA ARG A 231 20.64 -2.94 9.82
C ARG A 231 20.16 -2.98 8.38
N GLN A 232 20.32 -1.88 7.66
CA GLN A 232 19.92 -1.83 6.24
C GLN A 232 20.69 -2.83 5.38
N GLU A 233 21.98 -3.04 5.66
CA GLU A 233 22.81 -4.03 4.97
C GLU A 233 22.29 -5.47 5.14
N GLU A 234 21.63 -5.76 6.27
CA GLU A 234 21.05 -7.08 6.53
C GLU A 234 19.80 -7.31 5.67
N VAL A 235 18.97 -6.28 5.53
CA VAL A 235 17.81 -6.28 4.62
C VAL A 235 18.27 -6.40 3.17
N ASP A 236 19.32 -5.67 2.79
CA ASP A 236 19.87 -5.71 1.43
C ASP A 236 20.47 -7.08 1.11
N ARG A 237 21.12 -7.73 2.08
CA ARG A 237 21.59 -9.10 1.93
C ARG A 237 20.43 -10.07 1.68
N ILE A 238 19.32 -9.93 2.41
CA ILE A 238 18.12 -10.76 2.18
C ILE A 238 17.60 -10.54 0.76
N ILE A 239 17.42 -9.30 0.33
CA ILE A 239 16.93 -8.96 -1.03
C ILE A 239 17.85 -9.56 -2.10
N ALA A 240 19.17 -9.41 -1.94
CA ALA A 240 20.15 -9.93 -2.88
C ALA A 240 20.21 -11.47 -2.94
N SER A 241 19.82 -12.14 -1.85
CA SER A 241 19.85 -13.60 -1.73
C SER A 241 18.63 -14.31 -2.31
N ILE A 242 17.59 -13.58 -2.72
CA ILE A 242 16.34 -14.16 -3.23
C ILE A 242 16.65 -14.94 -4.51
N GLY A 243 16.55 -16.26 -4.42
CA GLY A 243 16.70 -17.20 -5.51
C GLY A 243 15.45 -18.05 -5.69
N ARG A 244 15.26 -18.57 -6.91
CA ARG A 244 14.30 -19.65 -7.14
C ARG A 244 15.01 -20.97 -6.88
N GLN A 245 14.33 -21.91 -6.22
CA GLN A 245 14.85 -23.27 -6.16
C GLN A 245 14.76 -23.89 -7.56
N SER A 246 15.90 -24.33 -8.10
CA SER A 246 15.93 -25.21 -9.25
C SER A 246 15.46 -26.58 -8.77
N ASN A 247 14.31 -27.04 -9.26
CA ASN A 247 13.92 -28.45 -9.15
C ASN A 247 14.81 -29.32 -10.02
#